data_AF-A0A3D1EXZ9-F1
#
_entry.id   AF-A0A3D1EXZ9-F1
#
_cell.length_a   1.000
_cell.length_b   1.000
_cell.length_c   1.000
_cell.angle_alpha   90.00
_cell.angle_beta   90.00
_cell.angle_gamma   90.00
#
_symmetry.space_group_name_H-M   'P 1'
#
loop_
_entity.id
_entity.type
_entity.pdbx_description
1 polymer ?
#
loop_
_entity_poly.entity_id
_entity_poly.type
_entity_poly.pdbx_seq_one_letter_code
_entity_poly.pdbx_strand_id
1 'polypeptide(L)'
;MAVIQDAYPDVMLDMQYRMPTFHNGDKGWCALANQKHYISLYTCGEKNIADFKAKYPRIKCGKGCINFKDSDALPIEAIKKVIDNAMHASVKCEK
;
A
#
# COMPACT_ATOMS: atom_id res chain seq x y z
N MET A 1 13.84 -9.98 -4.19
CA MET A 1 13.39 -9.02 -5.20
C MET A 1 12.21 -8.25 -4.65
N ALA A 2 12.10 -6.95 -4.94
CA ALA A 2 11.08 -6.08 -4.40
C ALA A 2 9.79 -6.21 -5.22
N VAL A 3 8.72 -6.75 -4.60
CA VAL A 3 7.46 -7.10 -5.26
C VAL A 3 6.85 -5.94 -6.08
N ILE A 4 7.06 -4.69 -5.66
CA ILE A 4 6.51 -3.50 -6.33
C ILE A 4 7.26 -3.19 -7.63
N GLN A 5 8.59 -3.33 -7.65
CA GLN A 5 9.41 -3.02 -8.82
C GLN A 5 9.24 -4.08 -9.92
N ASP A 6 9.01 -5.34 -9.55
CA ASP A 6 8.69 -6.40 -10.51
C ASP A 6 7.30 -6.19 -11.16
N ALA A 7 6.34 -5.66 -10.39
CA ALA A 7 4.97 -5.43 -10.88
C ALA A 7 4.84 -4.13 -11.70
N TYR A 8 5.66 -3.12 -11.41
CA TYR A 8 5.64 -1.81 -12.06
C TYR A 8 7.08 -1.40 -12.43
N PRO A 9 7.59 -1.81 -13.61
CA PRO A 9 8.97 -1.52 -14.00
C PRO A 9 9.24 -0.01 -14.13
N ASP A 10 8.22 0.78 -14.46
CA ASP A 10 8.30 2.24 -14.59
C ASP A 10 7.93 3.00 -13.30
N VAL A 11 7.86 2.29 -12.16
CA VAL A 11 7.52 2.92 -10.88
C VAL A 11 8.62 3.88 -10.44
N MET A 12 8.25 5.13 -10.19
CA MET A 12 9.16 6.09 -9.61
C MET A 12 9.20 5.88 -8.10
N LEU A 13 10.35 5.48 -7.58
CA LEU A 13 10.61 5.43 -6.14
C LEU A 13 11.10 6.81 -5.70
N ASP A 14 10.35 7.43 -4.80
CA ASP A 14 10.65 8.70 -4.14
C ASP A 14 10.68 8.51 -2.62
N MET A 15 11.18 9.50 -1.89
CA MET A 15 11.21 9.53 -0.43
C MET A 15 10.40 10.72 0.09
N GLN A 16 9.11 10.51 0.36
CA GLN A 16 8.23 11.54 0.91
C GLN A 16 8.04 11.36 2.40
N TYR A 17 8.15 12.45 3.17
CA TYR A 17 8.02 12.41 4.64
C TYR A 17 8.93 11.36 5.32
N ARG A 18 10.12 11.08 4.74
CA ARG A 18 11.07 10.03 5.15
C ARG A 18 10.54 8.59 4.99
N MET A 19 9.56 8.39 4.12
CA MET A 19 8.99 7.09 3.78
C MET A 19 9.24 6.78 2.30
N PRO A 20 9.64 5.54 1.96
CA PRO A 20 9.62 5.07 0.58
C PRO A 20 8.21 5.19 0.00
N THR A 21 8.09 5.99 -1.06
CA THR A 21 6.85 6.22 -1.78
C THR A 21 7.03 5.84 -3.25
N PHE A 22 6.14 5.00 -3.75
CA PHE A 22 6.13 4.49 -5.11
C PHE A 22 5.03 5.20 -5.88
N HIS A 23 5.39 5.84 -6.99
CA HIS A 23 4.48 6.59 -7.86
C HIS A 23 4.39 5.94 -9.24
N ASN A 24 3.16 5.81 -9.74
CA ASN A 24 2.89 5.38 -11.12
C ASN A 24 2.46 6.58 -11.97
N GLY A 25 3.37 7.55 -12.17
CA GLY A 25 3.05 8.84 -12.77
C GLY A 25 1.85 9.51 -12.08
N ASP A 26 0.89 10.00 -12.87
CA ASP A 26 -0.34 10.64 -12.38
C ASP A 26 -1.48 9.64 -12.06
N LYS A 27 -1.21 8.33 -12.15
CA LYS A 27 -2.25 7.29 -12.01
C LYS A 27 -2.48 6.82 -10.59
N GLY A 28 -1.49 6.90 -9.71
CA GLY A 28 -1.61 6.39 -8.35
C GLY A 28 -0.29 6.35 -7.60
N TRP A 29 -0.36 6.07 -6.31
CA TRP A 29 0.82 5.93 -5.46
C TRP A 29 0.55 5.02 -4.26
N CYS A 30 1.62 4.44 -3.73
CA CYS A 30 1.61 3.78 -2.43
C CYS A 30 2.88 4.11 -1.64
N ALA A 31 2.80 4.10 -0.31
CA ALA A 31 3.97 4.37 0.54
C ALA A 31 4.13 3.29 1.62
N LEU A 32 5.37 3.05 2.03
CA LEU A 32 5.71 2.15 3.12
C LEU A 32 6.34 2.94 4.25
N ALA A 33 5.79 2.81 5.46
CA ALA A 33 6.40 3.37 6.67
C ALA A 33 6.83 2.24 7.60
N ASN A 34 8.08 2.32 8.06
CA ASN A 34 8.57 1.45 9.11
C ASN A 34 8.27 2.09 10.47
N GLN A 35 7.32 1.52 11.22
CA GLN A 35 6.99 1.94 12.58
C GLN A 35 7.56 0.94 13.58
N LYS A 36 7.73 1.35 14.84
CA LYS A 36 8.45 0.58 15.87
C LYS A 36 7.99 -0.89 16.05
N HIS A 37 6.73 -1.21 15.74
CA HIS A 37 6.15 -2.55 15.95
C HIS A 37 5.37 -3.09 14.75
N TYR A 38 5.38 -2.35 13.63
CA TYR A 38 4.60 -2.71 12.45
C TYR A 38 5.08 -1.93 11.22
N ILE A 39 4.77 -2.46 10.05
CA ILE A 39 4.94 -1.76 8.77
C ILE A 39 3.58 -1.26 8.31
N SER A 40 3.49 0.02 7.99
CA SER A 40 2.28 0.61 7.41
C SER A 40 2.41 0.72 5.90
N LEU A 41 1.46 0.14 5.17
CA LEU A 41 1.26 0.34 3.74
C LEU A 41 0.15 1.37 3.52
N TYR A 42 0.44 2.47 2.86
CA TYR A 42 -0.50 3.53 2.51
C TYR A 42 -0.91 3.42 1.04
N THR A 43 -2.21 3.54 0.76
CA THR A 43 -2.79 3.21 -0.55
C THR A 43 -3.80 4.25 -1.03
N CYS A 44 -3.58 5.52 -0.69
CA CYS A 44 -4.41 6.67 -1.08
C CYS A 44 -5.85 6.71 -0.49
N GLY A 45 -6.56 5.59 -0.31
CA GLY A 45 -7.93 5.62 0.25
C GLY A 45 -8.57 4.26 0.60
N GLU A 46 -9.73 4.30 1.27
CA GLU A 46 -10.37 3.12 1.89
C GLU A 46 -10.83 2.11 0.83
N LYS A 47 -11.27 2.61 -0.32
CA LYS A 47 -11.75 1.79 -1.44
C LYS A 47 -10.70 0.78 -1.90
N ASN A 48 -9.42 1.13 -1.85
CA ASN A 48 -8.32 0.28 -2.30
C ASN A 48 -8.04 -0.88 -1.33
N ILE A 49 -8.46 -0.76 -0.07
CA ILE A 49 -8.23 -1.76 0.99
C ILE A 49 -9.52 -2.43 1.47
N ALA A 50 -10.69 -2.05 0.96
CA ALA A 50 -11.98 -2.53 1.46
C ALA A 50 -12.09 -4.07 1.38
N ASP A 51 -11.75 -4.65 0.24
CA ASP A 51 -11.75 -6.10 0.04
C ASP A 51 -10.74 -6.82 0.94
N PHE A 52 -9.58 -6.20 1.16
CA PHE A 52 -8.56 -6.74 2.06
C PHE A 52 -9.05 -6.74 3.51
N LYS A 53 -9.62 -5.61 3.96
CA LYS A 53 -10.17 -5.43 5.30
C LYS A 53 -11.30 -6.42 5.58
N ALA A 54 -12.15 -6.69 4.59
CA ALA A 54 -13.22 -7.69 4.70
C ALA A 54 -12.67 -9.13 4.82
N LYS A 55 -11.63 -9.48 4.06
CA LYS A 55 -11.04 -10.83 4.07
C LYS A 55 -10.11 -11.09 5.25
N TYR A 56 -9.45 -10.05 5.77
CA TYR A 56 -8.45 -10.16 6.82
C TYR A 56 -8.77 -9.23 8.01
N PRO A 57 -9.90 -9.43 8.71
CA PRO A 57 -10.33 -8.53 9.80
C PRO A 57 -9.38 -8.53 11.01
N ARG A 58 -8.48 -9.53 11.12
CA ARG A 58 -7.45 -9.58 12.15
C ARG A 58 -6.28 -8.63 11.90
N ILE A 59 -6.04 -8.26 10.65
CA ILE A 59 -4.97 -7.32 10.27
C ILE A 59 -5.49 -5.89 10.43
N LYS A 60 -4.74 -5.06 11.14
CA LYS A 60 -5.19 -3.70 11.49
C LYS A 60 -5.20 -2.79 10.26
N CYS A 61 -6.38 -2.44 9.78
CA CYS A 61 -6.58 -1.52 8.66
C CYS A 61 -7.12 -0.16 9.13
N GLY A 62 -6.57 0.94 8.60
CA GLY A 62 -7.07 2.31 8.77
C GLY A 62 -8.05 2.71 7.67
N LYS A 63 -8.20 4.02 7.43
CA LYS A 63 -9.03 4.58 6.34
C LYS A 63 -8.41 4.46 4.95
N GLY A 64 -7.15 4.07 4.83
CA GLY A 64 -6.45 3.95 3.55
C GLY A 64 -5.04 3.40 3.73
N CYS A 65 -4.83 2.68 4.82
CA CYS A 65 -3.58 2.06 5.15
C CYS A 65 -3.80 0.70 5.82
N ILE A 66 -2.83 -0.19 5.69
CA ILE A 66 -2.79 -1.49 6.33
C ILE A 66 -1.55 -1.53 7.22
N ASN A 67 -1.70 -2.00 8.45
CA ASN A 67 -0.61 -2.11 9.42
C ASN A 67 -0.32 -3.58 9.66
N PHE A 68 0.83 -4.03 9.20
CA PHE A 68 1.31 -5.40 9.35
C PHE A 68 2.26 -5.48 10.53
N LYS A 69 1.95 -6.29 11.53
CA LYS A 69 2.89 -6.64 12.59
C LYS A 69 3.78 -7.80 12.13
N ASP A 70 4.94 -7.96 12.76
CA ASP A 70 5.84 -9.08 12.45
C ASP A 70 5.20 -10.46 12.67
N SER A 71 4.21 -10.54 13.59
CA SER A 71 3.47 -11.77 13.86
C SER A 71 2.30 -12.03 12.91
N ASP A 72 1.96 -11.07 12.04
CA ASP A 72 0.84 -11.23 11.11
C ASP A 72 1.28 -12.08 9.92
N ALA A 73 0.47 -13.07 9.54
CA ALA A 73 0.67 -13.74 8.27
C ALA A 73 0.45 -12.73 7.15
N LEU A 74 1.43 -12.58 6.25
CA LEU A 74 1.39 -11.65 5.12
C LEU A 74 0.77 -12.35 3.89
N PRO A 75 -0.51 -12.12 3.56
CA PRO A 75 -1.11 -12.67 2.36
C PRO A 75 -0.61 -11.90 1.13
N ILE A 76 0.59 -12.25 0.65
CA ILE A 76 1.30 -11.53 -0.43
C ILE A 76 0.41 -11.27 -1.65
N GLU A 77 -0.39 -12.24 -2.07
CA GLU A 77 -1.31 -12.09 -3.22
C GLU A 77 -2.41 -11.05 -2.97
N ALA A 78 -2.93 -10.96 -1.74
CA ALA A 78 -3.91 -9.94 -1.40
C ALA A 78 -3.26 -8.55 -1.29
N ILE A 79 -2.03 -8.48 -0.77
CA ILE A 79 -1.23 -7.25 -0.70
C ILE A 79 -0.93 -6.73 -2.11
N LYS A 80 -0.55 -7.60 -3.05
CA LYS A 80 -0.35 -7.24 -4.46
C LYS A 80 -1.60 -6.61 -5.08
N LYS A 81 -2.79 -7.19 -4.85
CA LYS A 81 -4.06 -6.62 -5.34
C LYS A 81 -4.36 -5.24 -4.76
N VAL A 82 -4.06 -5.05 -3.47
CA VAL A 82 -4.20 -3.74 -2.81
C VAL A 82 -3.26 -2.71 -3.41
N ILE A 83 -2.00 -3.08 -3.65
CA ILE A 83 -1.01 -2.22 -4.31
C ILE A 83 -1.49 -1.91 -5.73
N ASP A 84 -2.01 -2.89 -6.46
CA ASP A 84 -2.52 -2.69 -7.81
C ASP A 84 -3.68 -1.70 -7.89
N ASN A 85 -4.64 -1.84 -6.98
CA ASN A 85 -5.72 -0.86 -6.83
C ASN A 85 -5.16 0.54 -6.53
N ALA A 86 -4.16 0.65 -5.66
CA ALA A 86 -3.55 1.94 -5.29
C ALA A 86 -2.79 2.60 -6.44
N MET A 87 -2.11 1.80 -7.26
CA MET A 87 -1.28 2.26 -8.37
C MET A 87 -2.10 2.60 -9.63
N HIS A 88 -3.33 2.09 -9.72
CA HIS A 88 -4.31 2.43 -10.76
C HIS A 88 -5.37 3.45 -10.33
N ALA A 89 -5.45 3.79 -9.04
CA ALA A 89 -6.40 4.76 -8.51
C ALA A 89 -6.02 6.18 -8.92
N SER A 90 -6.62 6.67 -10.01
CA SER A 90 -6.39 8.00 -10.57
C SER A 90 -6.29 9.04 -9.46
N VAL A 91 -5.19 9.81 -9.41
CA VAL A 91 -4.78 10.70 -8.30
C VAL A 91 -5.78 11.84 -8.07
N LYS A 92 -6.96 11.49 -7.58
CA LYS A 92 -7.97 12.36 -6.99
C LYS A 92 -8.32 11.79 -5.62
N CYS A 93 -7.29 11.58 -4.80
CA CYS A 93 -7.53 11.47 -3.37
C CYS A 93 -7.77 12.89 -2.86
N GLU A 94 -9.04 13.23 -2.70
CA GLU A 94 -9.47 14.42 -1.97
C GLU A 94 -8.75 14.46 -0.61
N LYS A 95 -8.16 15.62 -0.32
CA LYS A 95 -7.52 15.91 0.96
C LYS A 95 -8.52 15.85 2.10
#